data_AF-A0A917RT73-F1
#
_entry.id   AF-A0A917RT73-F1
#
_cell.length_a   1.000
_cell.length_b   1.000
_cell.length_c   1.000
_cell.angle_alpha   90.00
_cell.angle_beta   90.00
_cell.angle_gamma   90.00
#
_symmetry.space_group_name_H-M   'P 1'
#
loop_
_entity.id
_entity.type
_entity.pdbx_description
1 polymer ?
#
loop_
_entity_poly.entity_id
_entity_poly.type
_entity_poly.pdbx_seq_one_letter_code
_entity_poly.pdbx_strand_id
1 'polypeptide(L)'
;MAESADTDPPYAPERECFGSFTHQEIWERVHEVLDPGTLGDAAAAWKSNADSVAEAFAAFTDTARREFERWSGHSANTARQATREFIIRGTETHEACRALQRLMEGNTEAAQTLRSALAPPQPYRPLDDPAAEAVHGGRRRMDHDIAAAAATADAQDAMTTIYTPTLPVSGDRVPRFPDASTGAGGSPGQ
;
A
#
# COMPACT_ATOMS: atom_id res chain seq x y z
N MET A 1 -6.15 18.96 -13.38
CA MET A 1 -5.94 18.49 -11.99
C MET A 1 -4.46 18.61 -11.72
N ALA A 2 -4.06 19.40 -10.73
CA ALA A 2 -2.65 19.61 -10.44
C ALA A 2 -2.08 18.33 -9.79
N GLU A 3 -1.06 17.74 -10.40
CA GLU A 3 -0.22 16.75 -9.74
C GLU A 3 0.29 17.36 -8.43
N SER A 4 0.02 16.70 -7.32
CA SER A 4 0.50 17.15 -6.01
C SER A 4 2.00 16.86 -5.97
N ALA A 5 2.83 17.89 -5.86
CA ALA A 5 4.30 17.77 -5.91
C ALA A 5 4.92 16.84 -4.84
N ASP A 6 4.10 16.34 -3.91
CA ASP A 6 4.45 15.50 -2.76
C ASP A 6 4.26 13.99 -2.98
N THR A 7 3.65 13.56 -4.08
CA THR A 7 3.42 12.14 -4.38
C THR A 7 4.00 11.77 -5.73
N ASP A 8 4.50 10.54 -5.83
CA ASP A 8 4.96 10.00 -7.10
C ASP A 8 3.79 9.76 -8.08
N PRO A 9 4.08 9.68 -9.39
CA PRO A 9 3.06 9.31 -10.36
C PRO A 9 2.43 7.95 -10.05
N PRO A 10 1.17 7.71 -10.46
CA PRO A 10 0.49 6.43 -10.29
C PRO A 10 1.34 5.23 -10.73
N TYR A 11 1.59 4.31 -9.79
CA TYR A 11 2.28 3.04 -10.09
C TYR A 11 1.35 1.97 -10.67
N ALA A 12 0.03 2.12 -10.49
CA ALA A 12 -1.00 1.19 -11.00
C ALA A 12 -2.10 1.96 -11.77
N PRO A 13 -1.80 2.47 -12.98
CA PRO A 13 -2.73 3.32 -13.72
C PRO A 13 -3.91 2.55 -14.33
N GLU A 14 -3.74 1.24 -14.57
CA GLU A 14 -4.80 0.39 -15.10
C GLU A 14 -5.70 -0.09 -13.96
N ARG A 15 -7.01 0.16 -14.11
CA ARG A 15 -8.01 -0.29 -13.13
C ARG A 15 -8.63 -1.60 -13.58
N GLU A 16 -8.60 -2.57 -12.68
CA GLU A 16 -9.18 -3.89 -12.90
C GLU A 16 -10.70 -3.81 -13.03
N CYS A 17 -11.27 -4.57 -13.98
CA CYS A 17 -12.71 -4.71 -14.15
C CYS A 17 -13.14 -6.09 -13.66
N PHE A 18 -13.70 -6.17 -12.45
CA PHE A 18 -14.04 -7.44 -11.81
C PHE A 18 -15.25 -8.15 -12.44
N GLY A 19 -16.07 -7.43 -13.23
CA GLY A 19 -17.28 -7.98 -13.85
C GLY A 19 -17.03 -9.14 -14.84
N SER A 20 -15.80 -9.28 -15.35
CA SER A 20 -15.43 -10.39 -16.24
C SER A 20 -14.88 -11.63 -15.52
N PHE A 21 -14.60 -11.54 -14.22
CA PHE A 21 -14.02 -12.64 -13.46
C PHE A 21 -15.12 -13.53 -12.87
N THR A 22 -14.88 -14.84 -12.91
CA THR A 22 -15.70 -15.82 -12.20
C THR A 22 -15.44 -15.75 -10.68
N HIS A 23 -16.38 -16.24 -9.87
CA HIS A 23 -16.19 -16.32 -8.42
C HIS A 23 -14.95 -17.15 -8.04
N GLN A 24 -14.68 -18.25 -8.75
CA GLN A 24 -13.47 -19.06 -8.54
C GLN A 24 -12.20 -18.24 -8.73
N GLU A 25 -12.11 -17.52 -9.85
CA GLU A 25 -10.95 -16.71 -10.19
C GLU A 25 -10.70 -15.56 -9.21
N ILE A 26 -11.77 -14.94 -8.70
CA ILE A 26 -11.68 -13.91 -7.66
C ILE A 26 -11.17 -14.54 -6.36
N TRP A 27 -11.79 -15.65 -5.94
CA TRP A 27 -11.45 -16.31 -4.68
C TRP A 27 -9.98 -16.77 -4.67
N GLU A 28 -9.52 -17.43 -5.74
CA GLU A 28 -8.13 -17.88 -5.91
C GLU A 28 -7.15 -16.71 -5.86
N ARG A 29 -7.36 -15.66 -6.67
CA ARG A 29 -6.45 -14.50 -6.68
C ARG A 29 -6.38 -13.82 -5.30
N VAL A 30 -7.51 -13.65 -4.64
CA VAL A 30 -7.54 -13.02 -3.30
C VAL A 30 -6.88 -13.91 -2.25
N HIS A 31 -6.97 -15.24 -2.36
CA HIS A 31 -6.40 -16.13 -1.34
C HIS A 31 -4.97 -16.58 -1.61
N GLU A 32 -4.54 -16.61 -2.87
CA GLU A 32 -3.22 -17.10 -3.28
C GLU A 32 -2.23 -15.97 -3.58
N VAL A 33 -2.70 -14.85 -4.15
CA VAL A 33 -1.83 -13.74 -4.57
C VAL A 33 -1.81 -12.63 -3.52
N LEU A 34 -2.97 -12.28 -2.98
CA LEU A 34 -3.07 -11.22 -1.99
C LEU A 34 -2.71 -11.74 -0.59
N ASP A 35 -1.46 -11.49 -0.18
CA ASP A 35 -0.95 -11.88 1.13
C ASP A 35 -0.90 -10.69 2.12
N PRO A 36 -1.83 -10.61 3.09
CA PRO A 36 -1.79 -9.58 4.13
C PRO A 36 -0.57 -9.70 5.04
N GLY A 37 0.04 -10.89 5.18
CA GLY A 37 1.23 -11.08 5.99
C GLY A 37 2.41 -10.30 5.42
N THR A 38 2.69 -10.48 4.14
CA THR A 38 3.74 -9.73 3.43
C THR A 38 3.51 -8.21 3.46
N LEU A 39 2.26 -7.75 3.34
CA LEU A 39 1.92 -6.32 3.47
C LEU A 39 2.20 -5.78 4.90
N GLY A 40 1.87 -6.58 5.92
CA GLY A 40 2.15 -6.24 7.32
C GLY A 40 3.65 -6.18 7.61
N ASP A 41 4.43 -7.12 7.06
CA ASP A 41 5.89 -7.13 7.17
C ASP A 41 6.51 -5.89 6.51
N ALA A 42 6.01 -5.48 5.34
CA ALA A 42 6.42 -4.24 4.68
C ALA A 42 6.10 -3.00 5.53
N ALA A 43 4.92 -2.96 6.16
CA ALA A 43 4.56 -1.87 7.08
C ALA A 43 5.52 -1.79 8.28
N ALA A 44 5.85 -2.94 8.87
CA ALA A 44 6.79 -3.03 9.98
C ALA A 44 8.21 -2.56 9.57
N ALA A 45 8.66 -2.91 8.37
CA ALA A 45 9.94 -2.44 7.84
C ALA A 45 9.95 -0.91 7.67
N TRP A 46 8.90 -0.32 7.09
CA TRP A 46 8.79 1.14 6.96
C TRP A 46 8.75 1.87 8.30
N LYS A 47 8.07 1.30 9.30
CA LYS A 47 8.10 1.80 10.68
C LYS A 47 9.52 1.80 11.24
N SER A 48 10.24 0.68 11.14
CA SER A 48 11.61 0.55 11.63
C SER A 48 12.58 1.52 10.95
N ASN A 49 12.41 1.74 9.65
CA ASN A 49 13.18 2.73 8.91
C ASN A 49 12.87 4.16 9.37
N ALA A 50 11.59 4.49 9.58
CA ALA A 50 11.20 5.80 10.10
C ALA A 50 11.84 6.07 11.47
N ASP A 51 11.81 5.09 12.37
CA ASP A 51 12.42 5.19 13.71
C ASP A 51 13.93 5.40 13.61
N SER A 52 14.60 4.63 12.75
CA SER A 52 16.04 4.76 12.52
C SER A 52 16.44 6.15 11.98
N VAL A 53 15.66 6.70 11.05
CA VAL A 53 15.88 8.05 10.50
C VAL A 53 15.69 9.09 11.60
N ALA A 54 14.64 9.00 12.41
CA ALA A 54 14.38 9.93 13.49
C ALA A 54 15.53 9.94 14.52
N GLU A 55 16.00 8.76 14.92
CA GLU A 55 17.13 8.60 15.84
C GLU A 55 18.42 9.20 15.27
N ALA A 56 18.74 8.93 14.01
CA ALA A 56 19.92 9.46 13.35
C ALA A 56 19.91 11.00 13.28
N PHE A 57 18.77 11.60 12.90
CA PHE A 57 18.65 13.06 12.82
C PHE A 57 18.59 13.73 14.20
N ALA A 58 18.05 13.07 15.22
CA ALA A 58 18.13 13.56 16.59
C ALA A 58 19.59 13.62 17.07
N ALA A 59 20.37 12.55 16.85
CA ALA A 59 21.78 12.49 17.22
C ALA A 59 22.63 13.51 16.43
N PHE A 60 22.37 13.65 15.14
CA PHE A 60 23.03 14.65 14.30
C PHE A 60 22.74 16.08 14.77
N THR A 61 21.47 16.41 15.03
CA THR A 61 21.05 17.74 15.49
C THR A 61 21.70 18.11 16.81
N ASP A 62 21.74 17.18 17.76
CA ASP A 62 22.37 17.39 19.06
C ASP A 62 23.88 17.60 18.95
N THR A 63 24.56 16.85 18.07
CA THR A 63 25.99 17.01 17.79
C THR A 63 26.30 18.33 17.09
N ALA A 64 25.57 18.66 16.02
CA ALA A 64 25.75 19.90 15.29
C ALA A 64 25.54 21.13 16.16
N ARG A 65 24.54 21.09 17.06
CA ARG A 65 24.30 22.15 18.05
C ARG A 65 25.53 22.40 18.91
N ARG A 66 26.12 21.34 19.50
CA ARG A 66 27.32 21.44 20.35
C ARG A 66 28.50 22.05 19.62
N GLU A 67 28.77 21.60 18.39
CA GLU A 67 29.87 22.11 17.57
C GLU A 67 29.69 23.58 17.21
N PHE A 68 28.44 24.02 16.98
CA PHE A 68 28.13 25.40 16.62
C PHE A 68 28.08 26.38 17.79
N GLU A 69 28.07 25.93 19.05
CA GLU A 69 27.98 26.83 20.22
C GLU A 69 29.14 27.83 20.29
N ARG A 70 30.33 27.44 19.84
CA ARG A 70 31.56 28.26 19.95
C ARG A 70 32.00 28.86 18.61
N TRP A 71 31.32 28.54 17.52
CA TRP A 71 31.72 28.96 16.17
C TRP A 71 30.93 30.20 15.72
N SER A 72 31.60 31.25 15.27
CA SER A 72 30.98 32.50 14.84
C SER A 72 31.53 33.01 13.49
N GLY A 73 30.88 34.03 12.93
CA GLY A 73 31.24 34.61 11.63
C GLY A 73 30.39 34.09 10.46
N HIS A 74 30.70 34.58 9.26
CA HIS A 74 29.92 34.31 8.05
C HIS A 74 29.84 32.82 7.72
N SER A 75 30.98 32.12 7.75
CA SER A 75 31.05 30.66 7.50
C SER A 75 30.21 29.85 8.50
N ALA A 76 30.19 30.27 9.77
CA ALA A 76 29.36 29.63 10.80
C ALA A 76 27.86 29.82 10.51
N ASN A 77 27.47 30.96 9.96
CA ASN A 77 26.07 31.21 9.57
C ASN A 77 25.67 30.34 8.38
N THR A 78 26.52 30.25 7.35
CA THR A 78 26.29 29.38 6.18
C THR A 78 26.19 27.92 6.58
N ALA A 79 27.07 27.43 7.46
CA ALA A 79 27.02 26.06 7.94
C ALA A 79 25.77 25.77 8.77
N ARG A 80 25.32 26.70 9.63
CA ARG A 80 24.05 26.57 10.35
C ARG A 80 22.85 26.50 9.40
N GLN A 81 22.85 27.31 8.35
CA GLN A 81 21.79 27.27 7.34
C GLN A 81 21.76 25.92 6.63
N ALA A 82 22.90 25.46 6.10
CA ALA A 82 22.99 24.16 5.43
C ALA A 82 22.58 23.00 6.35
N THR A 83 22.96 23.06 7.64
CA THR A 83 22.56 22.07 8.65
C THR A 83 21.04 22.07 8.87
N ARG A 84 20.41 23.25 8.96
CA ARG A 84 18.95 23.35 9.10
C ARG A 84 18.24 22.76 7.89
N GLU A 85 18.70 23.08 6.68
CA GLU A 85 18.14 22.53 5.44
C GLU A 85 18.28 21.01 5.38
N PHE A 86 19.42 20.46 5.84
CA PHE A 86 19.62 19.02 5.92
C PHE A 86 18.69 18.36 6.96
N ILE A 87 18.52 18.97 8.14
CA ILE A 87 17.59 18.47 9.17
C ILE A 87 16.15 18.47 8.65
N ILE A 88 15.72 19.52 7.94
CA ILE A 88 14.38 19.59 7.34
C ILE A 88 14.15 18.40 6.39
N ARG A 89 15.10 18.10 5.50
CA ARG A 89 15.03 16.94 4.60
C ARG A 89 14.97 15.61 5.35
N GLY A 90 15.68 15.51 6.46
CA GLY A 90 15.62 14.35 7.36
C GLY A 90 14.23 14.12 7.94
N THR A 91 13.59 15.20 8.40
CA THR A 91 12.20 15.16 8.88
C THR A 91 11.24 14.78 7.75
N GLU A 92 11.38 15.36 6.56
CA GLU A 92 10.57 15.01 5.38
C GLU A 92 10.73 13.52 5.01
N THR A 93 11.95 12.98 5.05
CA THR A 93 12.24 11.57 4.83
C THR A 93 11.56 10.67 5.89
N HIS A 94 11.62 11.07 7.16
CA HIS A 94 10.92 10.37 8.24
C HIS A 94 9.41 10.32 8.00
N GLU A 95 8.81 11.46 7.64
CA GLU A 95 7.38 11.56 7.37
C GLU A 95 6.95 10.72 6.16
N ALA A 96 7.77 10.67 5.10
CA ALA A 96 7.53 9.80 3.95
C ALA A 96 7.51 8.31 4.35
N CYS A 97 8.48 7.85 5.15
CA CYS A 97 8.50 6.50 5.70
C CYS A 97 7.25 6.20 6.55
N ARG A 98 6.81 7.16 7.39
CA ARG A 98 5.59 7.02 8.21
C ARG A 98 4.32 6.98 7.36
N ALA A 99 4.25 7.75 6.29
CA ALA A 99 3.13 7.71 5.38
C ALA A 99 3.06 6.37 4.62
N LEU A 100 4.20 5.84 4.17
CA LEU A 100 4.28 4.50 3.56
C LEU A 100 3.87 3.38 4.52
N GLN A 101 4.31 3.44 5.78
CA GLN A 101 3.86 2.53 6.83
C GLN A 101 2.33 2.49 6.91
N ARG A 102 1.68 3.67 7.05
CA ARG A 102 0.22 3.77 7.19
C ARG A 102 -0.52 3.26 5.95
N LEU A 103 0.02 3.50 4.76
CA LEU A 103 -0.55 2.97 3.52
C LEU A 103 -0.52 1.43 3.51
N MET A 104 0.61 0.82 3.91
CA MET A 104 0.74 -0.64 3.96
C MET A 104 -0.14 -1.28 5.06
N GLU A 105 -0.32 -0.60 6.20
CA GLU A 105 -1.29 -1.02 7.23
C GLU A 105 -2.72 -1.02 6.69
N GLY A 106 -3.14 0.05 6.01
CA GLY A 106 -4.46 0.12 5.38
C GLY A 106 -4.67 -0.96 4.33
N ASN A 107 -3.64 -1.24 3.51
CA ASN A 107 -3.69 -2.32 2.53
C ASN A 107 -3.77 -3.70 3.19
N THR A 108 -3.09 -3.90 4.32
CA THR A 108 -3.16 -5.14 5.11
C THR A 108 -4.57 -5.38 5.61
N GLU A 109 -5.20 -4.36 6.22
CA GLU A 109 -6.57 -4.44 6.73
C GLU A 109 -7.59 -4.70 5.61
N ALA A 110 -7.46 -3.98 4.48
CA ALA A 110 -8.31 -4.18 3.32
C ALA A 110 -8.18 -5.60 2.75
N ALA A 111 -6.96 -6.13 2.66
CA ALA A 111 -6.69 -7.49 2.20
C ALA A 111 -7.30 -8.55 3.14
N GLN A 112 -7.16 -8.38 4.45
CA GLN A 112 -7.78 -9.29 5.44
C GLN A 112 -9.31 -9.24 5.38
N THR A 113 -9.87 -8.04 5.26
CA THR A 113 -11.32 -7.83 5.15
C THR A 113 -11.85 -8.50 3.90
N LEU A 114 -11.17 -8.32 2.77
CA LEU A 114 -11.55 -8.92 1.49
C LEU A 114 -11.48 -10.46 1.53
N ARG A 115 -10.40 -11.05 2.06
CA ARG A 115 -10.29 -12.50 2.25
C ARG A 115 -11.41 -13.05 3.13
N SER A 116 -11.79 -12.32 4.18
CA SER A 116 -12.85 -12.73 5.11
C SER A 116 -14.26 -12.59 4.51
N ALA A 117 -14.46 -11.64 3.60
CA ALA A 117 -15.75 -11.39 2.95
C ALA A 117 -16.08 -12.42 1.86
N LEU A 118 -15.06 -13.07 1.28
CA LEU A 118 -15.23 -14.00 0.16
C LEU A 118 -15.38 -15.45 0.65
N ALA A 119 -16.61 -15.97 0.57
CA ALA A 119 -16.86 -17.39 0.79
C ALA A 119 -16.23 -18.25 -0.32
N PRO A 120 -15.77 -19.48 -0.01
CA PRO A 120 -15.25 -20.36 -1.03
C PRO A 120 -16.36 -20.78 -2.01
N PRO A 121 -16.09 -20.78 -3.33
CA PRO A 121 -17.03 -21.21 -4.35
C PRO A 121 -17.44 -22.67 -4.13
N GLN A 122 -18.74 -22.95 -4.26
CA GLN A 122 -19.31 -24.27 -4.00
C GLN A 122 -19.66 -24.97 -5.32
N PRO A 123 -19.01 -26.09 -5.67
CA PRO A 123 -19.37 -26.85 -6.86
C PRO A 123 -20.72 -27.55 -6.67
N TYR A 124 -21.48 -27.72 -7.75
CA TYR A 124 -22.69 -28.53 -7.72
C TYR A 124 -22.35 -29.96 -7.33
N ARG A 125 -23.10 -30.51 -6.38
CA ARG A 125 -23.00 -31.92 -5.98
C ARG A 125 -24.29 -32.65 -6.37
N PRO A 126 -24.23 -33.56 -7.35
CA PRO A 126 -25.35 -34.44 -7.68
C PRO A 126 -25.81 -35.27 -6.48
N LEU A 127 -27.06 -35.74 -6.52
CA LEU A 127 -27.53 -36.74 -5.56
C LEU A 127 -26.80 -38.08 -5.75
N ASP A 128 -26.58 -38.81 -4.66
CA ASP A 128 -25.94 -40.13 -4.68
C ASP A 128 -26.79 -41.17 -5.43
N ASP A 129 -28.12 -41.02 -5.42
CA ASP A 129 -29.04 -41.85 -6.21
C ASP A 129 -29.25 -41.24 -7.61
N PRO A 130 -28.78 -41.91 -8.69
CA PRO A 130 -28.94 -41.42 -10.05
C PRO A 130 -30.39 -41.30 -10.51
N ALA A 131 -31.31 -42.14 -9.99
CA ALA A 131 -32.72 -42.05 -10.34
C ALA A 131 -33.36 -40.80 -9.73
N ALA A 132 -33.03 -40.51 -8.46
CA ALA A 132 -33.43 -39.27 -7.82
C ALA A 132 -32.80 -38.04 -8.51
N GLU A 133 -31.54 -38.11 -8.94
CA GLU A 133 -30.89 -37.03 -9.71
C GLU A 133 -31.56 -36.80 -11.07
N ALA A 134 -32.00 -37.86 -11.75
CA ALA A 134 -32.70 -37.72 -13.02
C ALA A 134 -34.05 -36.99 -12.87
N VAL A 135 -34.75 -37.23 -11.75
CA VAL A 135 -36.07 -36.60 -11.48
C VAL A 135 -35.93 -35.19 -10.91
N HIS A 136 -35.01 -34.98 -9.96
CA HIS A 136 -34.92 -33.73 -9.18
C HIS A 136 -33.73 -32.83 -9.57
N GLY A 137 -32.75 -33.37 -10.29
CA GLY A 137 -31.49 -32.69 -10.61
C GLY A 137 -31.68 -31.41 -11.42
N GLY A 138 -32.68 -31.34 -12.29
CA GLY A 138 -32.97 -30.13 -13.06
C GLY A 138 -33.30 -28.93 -12.15
N ARG A 139 -34.18 -29.12 -11.17
CA ARG A 139 -34.53 -28.07 -10.19
C ARG A 139 -33.34 -27.75 -9.29
N ARG A 140 -32.63 -28.77 -8.80
CA ARG A 140 -31.45 -28.59 -7.94
C ARG A 140 -30.30 -27.83 -8.63
N ARG A 141 -30.04 -28.13 -9.91
CA ARG A 141 -29.06 -27.39 -10.71
C ARG A 141 -29.49 -25.95 -10.90
N MET A 142 -30.75 -25.69 -11.26
CA MET A 142 -31.25 -24.32 -11.37
C MET A 142 -31.13 -23.53 -10.06
N ASP A 143 -31.50 -24.14 -8.93
CA ASP A 143 -31.39 -23.49 -7.62
C ASP A 143 -29.91 -23.23 -7.25
N HIS A 144 -29.00 -24.15 -7.61
CA HIS A 144 -27.55 -23.97 -7.45
C HIS A 144 -27.01 -22.85 -8.36
N ASP A 145 -27.39 -22.82 -9.63
CA ASP A 145 -26.95 -21.81 -10.60
C ASP A 145 -27.38 -20.39 -10.15
N ILE A 146 -28.60 -20.25 -9.63
CA ILE A 146 -29.08 -18.98 -9.05
C ILE A 146 -28.23 -18.56 -7.84
N ALA A 147 -27.97 -19.49 -6.92
CA ALA A 147 -27.15 -19.20 -5.74
C ALA A 147 -25.68 -18.88 -6.12
N ALA A 148 -25.13 -19.59 -7.10
CA ALA A 148 -23.77 -19.36 -7.60
C ALA A 148 -23.64 -18.00 -8.32
N ALA A 149 -24.66 -17.60 -9.09
CA ALA A 149 -24.72 -16.28 -9.72
C ALA A 149 -24.79 -15.16 -8.68
N ALA A 150 -25.62 -15.32 -7.63
CA ALA A 150 -25.69 -14.38 -6.51
C ALA A 150 -24.34 -14.26 -5.79
N ALA A 151 -23.70 -15.38 -5.45
CA ALA A 151 -22.39 -15.38 -4.80
C ALA A 151 -21.29 -14.74 -5.69
N THR A 152 -21.37 -14.90 -7.02
CA THR A 152 -20.46 -14.25 -7.96
C THR A 152 -20.65 -12.72 -7.93
N ALA A 153 -21.90 -12.25 -7.93
CA ALA A 153 -22.20 -10.83 -7.85
C ALA A 153 -21.71 -10.23 -6.52
N ASP A 154 -21.92 -10.92 -5.39
CA ASP A 154 -21.44 -10.49 -4.08
C ASP A 154 -19.90 -10.41 -4.05
N ALA A 155 -19.20 -11.38 -4.65
CA ALA A 155 -17.76 -11.36 -4.75
C ALA A 155 -17.24 -10.18 -5.60
N GLN A 156 -17.88 -9.90 -6.73
CA GLN A 156 -17.55 -8.77 -7.59
C GLN A 156 -17.83 -7.42 -6.90
N ASP A 157 -18.90 -7.33 -6.11
CA ASP A 157 -19.22 -6.14 -5.31
C ASP A 157 -18.19 -5.94 -4.19
N ALA A 158 -17.75 -7.00 -3.51
CA ALA A 158 -16.67 -6.93 -2.53
C ALA A 158 -15.36 -6.40 -3.15
N MET A 159 -14.98 -6.85 -4.36
CA MET A 159 -13.83 -6.28 -5.07
C MET A 159 -14.02 -4.79 -5.43
N THR A 160 -15.24 -4.40 -5.78
CA THR A 160 -15.54 -3.01 -6.14
C THR A 160 -15.55 -2.10 -4.91
N THR A 161 -16.08 -2.57 -3.79
CA THR A 161 -16.32 -1.77 -2.58
C THR A 161 -15.17 -1.79 -1.59
N ILE A 162 -14.38 -2.87 -1.55
CA ILE A 162 -13.24 -3.02 -0.63
C ILE A 162 -11.93 -2.78 -1.38
N TYR A 163 -11.66 -3.58 -2.42
CA TYR A 163 -10.36 -3.57 -3.11
C TYR A 163 -10.11 -2.26 -3.87
N THR A 164 -11.02 -1.87 -4.77
CA THR A 164 -10.85 -0.70 -5.65
C THR A 164 -10.52 0.61 -4.91
N PRO A 165 -11.21 0.99 -3.82
CA PRO A 165 -10.94 2.26 -3.14
C PRO A 165 -9.68 2.25 -2.27
N THR A 166 -9.07 1.09 -2.02
CA THR A 166 -7.93 0.96 -1.09
C THR A 166 -6.65 0.58 -1.82
N LEU A 167 -6.56 -0.63 -2.40
CA LEU A 167 -5.31 -1.16 -2.94
C LEU A 167 -4.80 -0.35 -4.15
N PRO A 168 -5.56 -0.13 -5.23
CA PRO A 168 -5.08 0.70 -6.34
C PRO A 168 -4.79 2.14 -5.92
N VAL A 169 -5.63 2.72 -5.08
CA VAL A 169 -5.49 4.10 -4.59
C VAL A 169 -4.23 4.29 -3.75
N SER A 170 -3.75 3.24 -3.07
CA SER A 170 -2.47 3.30 -2.35
C SER A 170 -1.28 3.50 -3.30
N GLY A 171 -1.35 2.96 -4.52
CA GLY A 171 -0.36 3.14 -5.59
C GLY A 171 -0.40 4.51 -6.26
N ASP A 172 -1.49 5.26 -6.09
CA ASP A 172 -1.65 6.65 -6.55
C ASP A 172 -1.16 7.68 -5.52
N ARG A 173 -0.88 7.24 -4.29
CA ARG A 173 -0.59 8.11 -3.13
C ARG A 173 0.77 7.82 -2.49
N VAL A 174 1.68 7.25 -3.25
CA VAL A 174 3.05 6.96 -2.79
C VAL A 174 3.74 8.30 -2.51
N PRO A 175 4.14 8.59 -1.25
CA PRO A 175 4.86 9.81 -0.91
C PRO A 175 6.21 9.86 -1.62
N ARG A 176 6.55 11.02 -2.17
CA ARG A 176 7.87 11.24 -2.77
C ARG A 176 8.89 11.52 -1.67
N PHE A 177 10.06 10.91 -1.79
CA PHE A 177 11.21 11.26 -0.95
C PHE A 177 11.83 12.58 -1.40
N PRO A 178 12.34 13.42 -0.48
CA PRO A 178 12.99 14.66 -0.86
C PRO A 178 14.23 14.37 -1.71
N ASP A 179 14.41 15.11 -2.80
CA ASP A 179 15.59 14.96 -3.65
C ASP A 179 16.87 15.13 -2.82
N ALA A 180 17.85 14.26 -3.03
CA ALA A 180 19.19 14.51 -2.51
C ALA A 180 19.76 15.71 -3.27
N SER A 181 19.70 16.93 -2.70
CA SER A 181 20.45 18.03 -3.30
C SER A 181 21.92 17.64 -3.21
N THR A 182 22.53 17.36 -4.35
CA THR A 182 23.98 17.44 -4.48
C THR A 182 24.33 18.86 -4.10
N GLY A 183 24.82 19.06 -2.88
CA GLY A 183 25.32 20.35 -2.45
C GLY A 183 26.27 20.81 -3.53
N ALA A 184 25.96 21.94 -4.18
CA ALA A 184 26.81 22.53 -5.19
C ALA A 184 28.13 22.87 -4.49
N GLY A 185 29.06 21.91 -4.52
CA GLY A 185 30.47 22.17 -4.34
C GLY A 185 30.82 23.18 -5.40
N GLY A 186 31.10 24.41 -4.98
CA GLY A 186 31.60 25.44 -5.87
C GLY A 186 32.78 24.86 -6.63
N SER A 187 32.67 24.80 -7.95
CA SER A 187 33.82 24.55 -8.82
C SER A 187 34.88 25.61 -8.51
N PRO A 188 36.10 25.23 -8.10
CA PRO A 188 37.22 26.14 -8.14
C PRO A 188 37.68 26.26 -9.60
N GLY A 189 37.48 27.43 -10.19
CA GLY A 189 38.12 27.85 -11.45
C GLY A 189 37.20 27.84 -12.67
N GLN A 190 36.72 29.02 -13.07
CA GLN A 190 37.34 29.82 -14.14
C GLN A 190 37.10 31.31 -13.89
#